data_AF-A0A8T7D831-F1
#
_entry.id   AF-A0A8T7D831-F1
#
_cell.length_a   1.000
_cell.length_b   1.000
_cell.length_c   1.000
_cell.angle_alpha   90.00
_cell.angle_beta   90.00
_cell.angle_gamma   90.00
#
_symmetry.space_group_name_H-M   'P 1'
#
loop_
_entity.id
_entity.type
_entity.pdbx_description
1 polymer ?
#
loop_
_entity_poly.entity_id
_entity_poly.type
_entity_poly.pdbx_seq_one_letter_code
_entity_poly.pdbx_strand_id
1 'polypeptide(L)'
;MKYTLRTAALMIGLLLISNGYASTAVETCKKLFDNAEYEKALAPCLEAGKNGHQDSQSILGEIYNNKGNSQETYFWWIRAANAGYLPARNQLAMKFYYGGSVFGPEEGWRQDYP
;
A
#
# COMPACT_ATOMS: atom_id res chain seq x y z
N MET A 1 -18.88 -42.85 4.69
CA MET A 1 -18.06 -41.97 3.83
C MET A 1 -18.96 -41.04 2.98
N LYS A 2 -19.74 -40.15 3.61
CA LYS A 2 -20.70 -39.24 2.91
C LYS A 2 -20.64 -37.77 3.36
N TYR A 3 -19.75 -37.41 4.29
CA TYR A 3 -19.70 -36.06 4.89
C TYR A 3 -18.65 -35.13 4.28
N THR A 4 -17.74 -35.63 3.44
CA THR A 4 -16.62 -34.84 2.89
C THR A 4 -16.98 -33.98 1.67
N LEU A 5 -18.04 -34.31 0.93
CA LEU A 5 -18.44 -33.53 -0.27
C LEU A 5 -19.22 -32.25 0.06
N ARG A 6 -19.92 -32.18 1.21
CA ARG A 6 -20.72 -31.00 1.59
C ARG A 6 -19.88 -29.87 2.18
N THR A 7 -18.79 -30.19 2.88
CA THR A 7 -17.89 -29.18 3.46
C THR A 7 -17.00 -28.53 2.39
N ALA A 8 -16.62 -29.26 1.35
CA ALA A 8 -15.83 -28.72 0.23
C ALA A 8 -16.59 -27.63 -0.56
N ALA A 9 -17.89 -27.80 -0.80
CA ALA A 9 -18.69 -26.83 -1.54
C ALA A 9 -18.90 -25.50 -0.78
N LEU A 10 -18.97 -25.54 0.56
CA LEU A 10 -19.08 -24.34 1.40
C LEU A 10 -17.77 -23.52 1.45
N MET A 11 -16.61 -24.17 1.42
CA MET A 11 -15.31 -23.49 1.39
C MET A 11 -15.03 -22.81 0.04
N ILE A 12 -15.48 -23.40 -1.08
CA ILE A 12 -15.30 -22.82 -2.42
C ILE A 12 -16.19 -21.57 -2.60
N GLY A 13 -17.39 -21.55 -2.01
CA GLY A 13 -18.28 -20.38 -2.05
C GLY A 13 -17.74 -19.16 -1.30
N LEU A 14 -17.01 -19.36 -0.19
CA LEU A 14 -16.41 -18.27 0.61
C LEU A 14 -15.18 -17.63 -0.06
N LEU A 15 -14.41 -18.41 -0.84
CA LEU A 15 -13.23 -17.92 -1.56
C LEU A 15 -13.57 -17.01 -2.75
N LEU A 16 -14.73 -17.21 -3.37
CA LEU A 16 -15.16 -16.42 -4.54
C LEU A 16 -15.73 -15.06 -4.16
N ILE A 17 -16.35 -14.93 -2.98
CA ILE A 17 -16.94 -13.67 -2.52
C ILE A 17 -15.84 -12.70 -2.07
N SER A 18 -14.81 -13.18 -1.36
CA SER A 18 -13.68 -12.33 -0.92
C SER A 18 -12.90 -11.72 -2.08
N ASN A 19 -12.80 -12.43 -3.20
CA ASN A 19 -12.07 -11.95 -4.39
C ASN A 19 -12.80 -10.81 -5.11
N GLY A 20 -14.14 -10.77 -5.04
CA GLY A 20 -14.94 -9.67 -5.60
C GLY A 20 -14.77 -8.37 -4.81
N TYR A 21 -14.87 -8.42 -3.48
CA TYR A 21 -14.74 -7.23 -2.64
C TYR A 21 -13.35 -6.61 -2.69
N ALA A 22 -12.28 -7.41 -2.69
CA ALA A 22 -10.90 -6.90 -2.76
C ALA A 22 -10.62 -6.08 -4.04
N SER A 23 -11.15 -6.51 -5.20
CA SER A 23 -11.01 -5.76 -6.45
C SER A 23 -11.64 -4.36 -6.35
N THR A 24 -12.78 -4.25 -5.68
CA THR A 24 -13.47 -2.95 -5.50
C THR A 24 -12.71 -2.01 -4.56
N ALA A 25 -12.06 -2.53 -3.51
CA ALA A 25 -11.30 -1.73 -2.57
C ALA A 25 -10.06 -1.09 -3.25
N VAL A 26 -9.35 -1.87 -4.08
CA VAL A 26 -8.21 -1.36 -4.88
C VAL A 26 -8.66 -0.25 -5.83
N GLU A 27 -9.71 -0.50 -6.61
CA GLU A 27 -10.23 0.49 -7.57
C GLU A 27 -10.73 1.75 -6.87
N THR A 28 -11.43 1.60 -5.75
CA THR A 28 -11.95 2.73 -4.96
C THR A 28 -10.82 3.53 -4.33
N CYS A 29 -9.83 2.85 -3.75
CA CYS A 29 -8.60 3.47 -3.23
C CYS A 29 -7.94 4.34 -4.30
N LYS A 30 -7.64 3.74 -5.45
CA LYS A 30 -6.98 4.43 -6.56
C LYS A 30 -7.82 5.60 -7.07
N LYS A 31 -9.13 5.41 -7.29
CA LYS A 31 -10.01 6.48 -7.77
C LYS A 31 -10.07 7.68 -6.82
N LEU A 32 -10.22 7.44 -5.52
CA LEU A 32 -10.28 8.51 -4.53
C LEU A 32 -8.93 9.22 -4.42
N PHE A 33 -7.83 8.47 -4.49
CA PHE A 33 -6.49 9.05 -4.51
C PHE A 33 -6.25 9.91 -5.76
N ASP A 34 -6.59 9.41 -6.95
CA ASP A 34 -6.48 10.12 -8.22
C ASP A 34 -7.32 11.42 -8.23
N ASN A 35 -8.45 11.43 -7.49
CA ASN A 35 -9.30 12.61 -7.29
C ASN A 35 -8.81 13.55 -6.17
N ALA A 36 -7.66 13.29 -5.57
CA ALA A 36 -7.12 13.98 -4.39
C ALA A 36 -8.03 13.94 -3.14
N GLU A 37 -8.95 12.96 -3.05
CA GLU A 37 -9.83 12.74 -1.90
C GLU A 37 -9.13 11.88 -0.83
N TYR A 38 -7.95 12.30 -0.38
CA TYR A 38 -7.04 11.47 0.42
C TYR A 38 -7.63 10.90 1.71
N GLU A 39 -8.46 11.67 2.43
CA GLU A 39 -9.10 11.17 3.66
C GLU A 39 -10.11 10.06 3.37
N LYS A 40 -10.84 10.16 2.26
CA LYS A 40 -11.78 9.11 1.84
C LYS A 40 -11.04 7.89 1.31
N ALA A 41 -9.86 8.08 0.71
CA ALA A 41 -9.04 7.00 0.19
C ALA A 41 -8.47 6.09 1.29
N LEU A 42 -8.27 6.60 2.52
CA LEU A 42 -7.65 5.85 3.61
C LEU A 42 -8.31 4.49 3.88
N ALA A 43 -9.64 4.44 4.03
CA ALA A 43 -10.35 3.21 4.35
C ALA A 43 -10.21 2.12 3.27
N PRO A 44 -10.55 2.38 1.98
CA PRO A 44 -10.38 1.39 0.93
C PRO A 44 -8.91 1.04 0.68
N CYS A 45 -7.99 2.00 0.77
CA CYS A 45 -6.56 1.70 0.63
C CYS A 45 -6.05 0.83 1.79
N LEU A 46 -6.52 1.05 3.01
CA LEU A 46 -6.18 0.24 4.18
C LEU A 46 -6.70 -1.19 4.04
N GLU A 47 -7.92 -1.36 3.56
CA GLU A 47 -8.51 -2.67 3.27
C GLU A 47 -7.67 -3.43 2.24
N ALA A 48 -7.46 -2.83 1.07
CA ALA A 48 -6.65 -3.44 0.01
C ALA A 48 -5.19 -3.67 0.44
N GLY A 49 -4.59 -2.69 1.11
CA GLY A 49 -3.21 -2.77 1.58
C GLY A 49 -2.97 -3.86 2.62
N LYS A 50 -3.94 -4.10 3.52
CA LYS A 50 -3.91 -5.23 4.48
C LYS A 50 -3.99 -6.59 3.77
N ASN A 51 -4.67 -6.66 2.64
CA ASN A 51 -4.76 -7.86 1.79
C ASN A 51 -3.55 -8.04 0.86
N GLY A 52 -2.53 -7.19 0.96
CA GLY A 52 -1.26 -7.34 0.23
C GLY A 52 -1.20 -6.64 -1.11
N HIS A 53 -2.22 -5.86 -1.48
CA HIS A 53 -2.21 -5.07 -2.72
C HIS A 53 -1.17 -3.94 -2.63
N GLN A 54 -0.06 -4.11 -3.34
CA GLN A 54 1.13 -3.27 -3.18
C GLN A 54 0.93 -1.86 -3.73
N ASP A 55 0.07 -1.69 -4.73
CA ASP A 55 -0.36 -0.39 -5.24
C ASP A 55 -1.07 0.42 -4.15
N SER A 56 -2.01 -0.19 -3.43
CA SER A 56 -2.74 0.42 -2.32
C SER A 56 -1.83 0.72 -1.12
N GLN A 57 -0.85 -0.15 -0.85
CA GLN A 57 0.20 0.14 0.14
C GLN A 57 1.06 1.35 -0.28
N SER A 58 1.43 1.46 -1.56
CA SER A 58 2.16 2.62 -2.06
C SER A 58 1.37 3.92 -1.92
N ILE A 59 0.06 3.87 -2.24
CA ILE A 59 -0.86 5.00 -2.08
C ILE A 59 -0.99 5.41 -0.60
N LEU A 60 -1.14 4.45 0.33
CA LEU A 60 -1.15 4.76 1.76
C LEU A 60 0.10 5.50 2.19
N GLY A 61 1.28 5.01 1.79
CA GLY A 61 2.53 5.68 2.11
C GLY A 61 2.60 7.10 1.56
N GLU A 62 2.04 7.35 0.38
CA GLU A 62 1.96 8.70 -0.20
C GLU A 62 1.00 9.62 0.58
N ILE A 63 -0.18 9.12 0.95
CA ILE A 63 -1.14 9.85 1.78
C ILE A 63 -0.49 10.23 3.12
N TYR A 64 0.20 9.30 3.79
CA TYR A 64 0.87 9.57 5.06
C TYR A 64 2.08 10.49 4.90
N ASN A 65 2.82 10.39 3.80
CA ASN A 65 3.92 11.30 3.50
C ASN A 65 3.41 12.74 3.37
N ASN A 66 2.29 12.94 2.69
CA ASN A 66 1.66 14.26 2.54
C ASN A 66 1.17 14.82 3.87
N LYS A 67 0.87 13.96 4.85
CA LYS A 67 0.53 14.33 6.23
C LYS A 67 1.75 14.54 7.14
N GLY A 68 2.96 14.35 6.64
CA GLY A 68 4.18 14.41 7.44
C GLY A 68 4.33 13.26 8.45
N ASN A 69 3.59 12.16 8.28
CA ASN A 69 3.71 10.99 9.15
C ASN A 69 4.76 10.03 8.60
N SER A 70 6.03 10.28 8.94
CA SER A 70 7.18 9.47 8.50
C SER A 70 7.09 8.00 8.89
N GLN A 71 6.52 7.69 10.07
CA GLN A 71 6.41 6.33 10.56
C GLN A 71 5.47 5.49 9.68
N GLU A 72 4.28 6.00 9.40
CA GLU A 72 3.31 5.33 8.52
C GLU A 72 3.80 5.32 7.07
N THR A 73 4.43 6.41 6.62
CA THR A 73 5.05 6.48 5.28
C THR A 73 6.03 5.34 5.08
N TYR A 74 6.97 5.18 6.01
CA TYR A 74 7.96 4.10 5.96
C TYR A 74 7.28 2.74 5.97
N PHE A 75 6.36 2.52 6.91
CA PHE A 75 5.68 1.25 7.10
C PHE A 75 5.00 0.76 5.83
N TRP A 76 4.26 1.62 5.15
CA TRP A 76 3.52 1.24 3.95
C TRP A 76 4.42 1.10 2.71
N TRP A 77 5.35 2.04 2.48
CA TRP A 77 6.27 1.96 1.36
C TRP A 77 7.23 0.77 1.47
N ILE A 78 7.79 0.50 2.65
CA ILE A 78 8.73 -0.62 2.80
C ILE A 78 8.05 -1.97 2.57
N ARG A 79 6.77 -2.11 2.96
CA ARG A 79 5.99 -3.31 2.73
C ARG A 79 5.78 -3.58 1.24
N ALA A 80 5.36 -2.57 0.49
CA ALA A 80 5.20 -2.65 -0.95
C ALA A 80 6.54 -2.92 -1.66
N ALA A 81 7.60 -2.23 -1.23
CA ALA A 81 8.95 -2.37 -1.78
C ALA A 81 9.53 -3.78 -1.56
N ASN A 82 9.37 -4.34 -0.37
CA ASN A 82 9.80 -5.69 -0.02
C ASN A 82 9.01 -6.76 -0.81
N ALA A 83 7.74 -6.48 -1.13
CA ALA A 83 6.93 -7.30 -2.03
C ALA A 83 7.29 -7.12 -3.52
N GLY A 84 8.31 -6.33 -3.85
CA GLY A 84 8.82 -6.15 -5.22
C GLY A 84 8.17 -5.02 -6.01
N TYR A 85 7.31 -4.19 -5.38
CA TYR A 85 6.61 -3.12 -6.09
C TYR A 85 7.55 -1.94 -6.39
N LEU A 86 7.85 -1.76 -7.68
CA LEU A 86 8.83 -0.77 -8.15
C LEU A 86 8.47 0.68 -7.79
N PRO A 87 7.21 1.14 -7.87
CA PRO A 87 6.89 2.51 -7.48
C PRO A 87 7.26 2.81 -6.03
N ALA A 88 6.95 1.92 -5.08
CA ALA A 88 7.31 2.13 -3.67
C ALA A 88 8.83 2.10 -3.43
N ARG A 89 9.58 1.25 -4.15
CA ARG A 89 11.05 1.26 -4.14
C ARG A 89 11.58 2.61 -4.63
N ASN A 90 11.00 3.14 -5.71
CA ASN A 90 11.38 4.43 -6.25
C ASN A 90 11.10 5.55 -5.24
N GLN A 91 9.94 5.56 -4.57
CA GLN A 91 9.64 6.57 -3.54
C GLN A 91 10.67 6.57 -2.41
N LEU A 92 11.07 5.39 -1.92
CA LEU A 92 12.12 5.28 -0.90
C LEU A 92 13.49 5.74 -1.45
N ALA A 93 13.85 5.31 -2.66
CA ALA A 93 15.10 5.70 -3.30
C ALA A 93 15.18 7.23 -3.53
N MET A 94 14.07 7.88 -3.88
CA MET A 94 14.02 9.34 -4.03
C MET A 94 14.29 10.06 -2.71
N LYS A 95 13.84 9.53 -1.57
CA LYS A 95 14.19 10.10 -0.26
C LYS A 95 15.70 10.04 0.01
N PHE A 96 16.33 8.90 -0.33
CA PHE A 96 17.79 8.75 -0.28
C PHE A 96 18.52 9.63 -1.27
N TYR A 97 18.02 9.75 -2.49
CA TYR A 97 18.61 10.60 -3.53
C TYR A 97 18.68 12.07 -3.09
N TYR A 98 17.68 12.56 -2.36
CA TYR A 98 17.67 13.91 -1.79
C TYR A 98 18.40 14.04 -0.44
N GLY A 99 19.29 13.10 -0.11
CA GLY A 99 20.20 13.21 1.04
C GLY A 99 19.56 12.86 2.38
N GLY A 100 18.55 12.00 2.41
CA GLY A 100 17.93 11.59 3.65
C GLY A 100 17.11 10.31 3.54
N SER A 101 16.08 10.22 4.35
CA SER A 101 15.11 9.13 4.32
C SER A 101 13.70 9.69 4.51
N VAL A 102 12.72 8.81 4.63
CA VAL A 102 11.37 9.20 5.05
C VAL A 102 11.35 9.85 6.45
N PHE A 103 12.40 9.68 7.26
CA PHE A 103 12.55 10.27 8.59
C PHE A 103 13.24 11.64 8.58
N GLY A 104 13.65 12.13 7.42
CA GLY A 104 14.31 13.42 7.26
C GLY A 104 15.75 13.31 6.73
N PRO A 105 16.49 14.43 6.69
CA PRO A 105 17.87 14.46 6.24
C PRO A 105 18.78 13.55 7.06
N GLU A 106 19.75 12.90 6.42
CA GLU A 106 20.76 12.11 7.11
C GLU A 106 22.08 12.87 7.23
N GLU A 107 22.72 12.79 8.40
CA GLU A 107 24.00 13.48 8.64
C GLU A 107 25.10 12.90 7.76
N GLY A 108 25.93 13.77 7.17
CA GLY A 108 27.00 13.39 6.25
C GLY A 108 26.58 13.26 4.78
N TRP A 109 25.27 13.21 4.50
CA TRP A 109 24.75 13.32 3.14
C TRP A 109 24.55 14.80 2.77
N ARG A 110 25.55 15.38 2.11
CA ARG A 110 25.38 16.69 1.48
C ARG A 110 24.76 16.50 0.12
N GLN A 111 23.57 17.08 -0.10
CA GLN A 111 22.97 17.17 -1.43
C GLN A 111 23.86 18.04 -2.31
N ASP A 112 24.71 17.41 -3.10
CA ASP A 112 25.67 18.04 -4.01
C ASP A 112 25.20 18.06 -5.47
N TYR A 113 23.96 17.62 -5.71
CA TYR A 113 23.30 17.68 -7.01
C TYR A 113 22.39 18.92 -7.10
N PRO A 114 22.52 19.73 -8.19
CA PRO A 114 21.79 20.97 -8.39
C PRO A 114 20.28 20.78 -8.64
#